data_AF-A0A7K2BY11-F1
#
_entry.id   AF-A0A7K2BY11-F1
#
_cell.length_a   1.000
_cell.length_b   1.000
_cell.length_c   1.000
_cell.angle_alpha   90.00
_cell.angle_beta   90.00
_cell.angle_gamma   90.00
#
_symmetry.space_group_name_H-M   'P 1'
#
loop_
_entity.id
_entity.type
_entity.pdbx_description
1 polymer ?
#
loop_
_entity_poly.entity_id
_entity_poly.type
_entity_poly.pdbx_seq_one_letter_code
_entity_poly.pdbx_strand_id
1 'polypeptide(L)'
;MPVFTSAREKRLWFCTLAVVVAIYSTLGLARTLVDELGSDFLSVWLFLLGCILVLATVITQGLKVRPGGAEIGVALGIIAAYLLIIVRMAVPTERSHLVEYGVVAVFVHEALLERASQGRRVPVPGLLAIAITTVIGVVDEGIQWFLPSRVMDPADMLFNVIAAVMAIVASVALRWARRRASHYLDH
;
A
#
# COMPACT_ATOMS: atom_id res chain seq x y z
N MET A 1 16.01 6.47 24.28
CA MET A 1 14.57 6.16 24.09
C MET A 1 14.44 5.05 23.06
N PRO A 2 13.54 4.06 23.24
CA PRO A 2 13.36 3.01 22.25
C PRO A 2 12.83 3.59 20.93
N VAL A 3 13.39 3.12 19.81
CA VAL A 3 13.05 3.56 18.44
C VAL A 3 11.62 3.15 18.06
N PHE A 4 11.16 1.98 18.54
CA PHE A 4 9.82 1.45 18.37
C PHE A 4 9.06 1.44 19.71
N THR A 5 7.75 1.61 19.64
CA THR A 5 6.86 1.62 20.82
C THR A 5 6.26 0.25 21.12
N SER A 6 6.10 -0.63 20.13
CA SER A 6 5.62 -2.00 20.31
C SER A 6 6.25 -2.98 19.32
N ALA A 7 6.15 -4.28 19.61
CA ALA A 7 6.57 -5.34 18.70
C ALA A 7 5.76 -5.33 17.39
N ARG A 8 4.48 -4.94 17.46
CA ARG A 8 3.62 -4.78 16.28
C ARG A 8 4.10 -3.63 15.41
N GLU A 9 4.44 -2.49 16.01
CA GLU A 9 4.99 -1.34 15.28
C GLU A 9 6.29 -1.72 14.55
N LYS A 10 7.21 -2.40 15.26
CA LYS A 10 8.45 -2.91 14.68
C LYS A 10 8.16 -3.80 13.47
N ARG A 11 7.25 -4.76 13.58
CA ARG A 11 6.88 -5.66 12.49
C ARG A 11 6.34 -4.90 11.28
N LEU A 12 5.48 -3.90 11.49
CA LEU A 12 4.91 -3.09 10.40
C LEU A 12 5.98 -2.28 9.65
N TRP A 13 6.94 -1.70 10.37
CA TRP A 13 8.08 -1.03 9.73
C TRP A 13 8.98 -2.00 8.97
N PHE A 14 9.22 -3.21 9.50
CA PHE A 14 9.93 -4.25 8.76
C PHE A 14 9.18 -4.71 7.50
N CYS A 15 7.85 -4.86 7.57
CA CYS A 15 7.03 -5.17 6.39
C CYS A 15 7.08 -4.02 5.37
N THR A 16 7.00 -2.77 5.82
CA THR A 16 7.15 -1.58 4.95
C THR A 16 8.51 -1.61 4.25
N LEU A 17 9.59 -1.80 5.00
CA LEU A 17 10.94 -1.88 4.44
C LEU A 17 11.08 -3.04 3.45
N ALA A 18 10.54 -4.22 3.77
CA ALA A 18 10.58 -5.38 2.88
C ALA A 18 9.84 -5.11 1.55
N VAL A 19 8.68 -4.45 1.60
CA VAL A 19 7.94 -4.06 0.39
C VAL A 19 8.72 -3.02 -0.41
N VAL A 20 9.28 -2.00 0.23
CA VAL A 20 10.08 -0.97 -0.45
C VAL A 20 11.33 -1.57 -1.10
N VAL A 21 12.04 -2.46 -0.40
CA VAL A 21 13.19 -3.17 -0.97
C VAL A 21 12.76 -4.04 -2.15
N ALA A 22 11.61 -4.70 -2.07
CA ALA A 22 11.07 -5.46 -3.19
C ALA A 22 10.82 -4.55 -4.41
N ILE A 23 10.12 -3.42 -4.24
CA ILE A 23 9.86 -2.43 -5.30
C ILE A 23 11.18 -1.92 -5.91
N TYR A 24 12.14 -1.50 -5.09
CA TYR A 24 13.40 -0.95 -5.63
C TYR A 24 14.26 -2.01 -6.31
N SER A 25 14.22 -3.26 -5.80
CA SER A 25 14.93 -4.36 -6.44
C SER A 25 14.39 -4.68 -7.82
N THR A 26 13.09 -4.46 -8.07
CA THR A 26 12.49 -4.75 -9.37
C THR A 26 12.87 -3.70 -10.40
N LEU A 27 13.17 -2.45 -10.05
CA LEU A 27 13.57 -1.41 -11.01
C LEU A 27 14.70 -1.83 -11.97
N GLY A 28 15.78 -2.41 -11.43
CA GLY A 28 16.93 -2.87 -12.22
C GLY A 28 16.79 -4.31 -12.71
N LEU A 29 16.32 -5.20 -11.83
CA LEU A 29 16.22 -6.63 -12.12
C LEU A 29 15.12 -6.94 -13.15
N ALA A 30 14.06 -6.11 -13.18
CA ALA A 30 12.98 -6.23 -14.14
C ALA A 30 13.48 -6.16 -15.58
N ARG A 31 14.44 -5.29 -15.89
CA ARG A 31 14.91 -5.16 -17.27
C ARG A 31 15.70 -6.38 -17.71
N THR A 32 16.62 -6.85 -16.89
CA THR A 32 17.36 -8.10 -17.17
C THR A 32 16.40 -9.27 -17.36
N LEU A 33 15.34 -9.34 -16.57
CA LEU A 33 14.32 -10.37 -16.72
C LEU A 33 13.38 -10.12 -17.91
N VAL A 34 13.07 -8.89 -18.30
CA VAL A 34 12.24 -8.57 -19.48
C VAL A 34 13.00 -8.89 -20.76
N ASP A 35 14.30 -8.60 -20.82
CA ASP A 35 15.15 -8.90 -21.96
C ASP A 35 15.28 -10.43 -22.18
N GLU A 36 15.18 -11.23 -21.10
CA GLU A 36 15.28 -12.70 -21.12
C GLU A 36 13.91 -13.42 -21.20
N LEU A 37 12.85 -12.88 -20.58
CA LEU A 37 11.52 -13.55 -20.44
C LEU A 37 10.36 -12.83 -21.14
N GLY A 38 10.54 -11.60 -21.63
CA GLY A 38 9.51 -10.78 -22.29
C GLY A 38 8.67 -9.90 -21.35
N SER A 39 8.18 -8.77 -21.88
CA SER A 39 7.50 -7.69 -21.14
C SER A 39 6.18 -8.10 -20.49
N ASP A 40 5.43 -8.98 -21.14
CA ASP A 40 4.10 -9.41 -20.68
C ASP A 40 4.21 -10.37 -19.50
N PHE A 41 5.29 -11.16 -19.44
CA PHE A 41 5.51 -12.10 -18.35
C PHE A 41 5.77 -11.34 -17.04
N LEU A 42 6.76 -10.44 -17.02
CA LEU A 42 7.19 -9.81 -15.79
C LEU A 42 6.13 -8.88 -15.16
N SER A 43 5.43 -8.09 -15.98
CA SER A 43 4.37 -7.19 -15.53
C SER A 43 3.23 -7.95 -14.85
N VAL A 44 2.86 -9.13 -15.38
CA VAL A 44 1.87 -10.01 -14.77
C VAL A 44 2.37 -10.56 -13.43
N TRP A 45 3.63 -10.99 -13.32
CA TRP A 45 4.16 -11.54 -12.08
C TRP A 45 4.32 -10.51 -10.95
N LEU A 46 4.72 -9.27 -11.28
CA LEU A 46 4.77 -8.17 -10.30
C LEU A 46 3.36 -7.82 -9.80
N PHE A 47 2.39 -7.77 -10.71
CA PHE A 47 0.99 -7.59 -10.34
C PHE A 47 0.48 -8.73 -9.44
N LEU A 48 0.78 -9.99 -9.77
CA LEU A 48 0.40 -11.16 -8.96
C LEU A 48 1.08 -11.14 -7.59
N LEU A 49 2.36 -10.74 -7.50
CA LEU A 49 3.05 -10.57 -6.24
C LEU A 49 2.37 -9.49 -5.38
N GLY A 50 2.01 -8.34 -5.97
CA GLY A 50 1.23 -7.30 -5.31
C GLY A 50 -0.10 -7.83 -4.77
N CYS A 51 -0.85 -8.58 -5.58
CA CYS A 51 -2.09 -9.24 -5.16
C CYS A 51 -1.88 -10.22 -4.00
N ILE A 52 -0.82 -11.03 -4.03
CA ILE A 52 -0.49 -11.97 -2.94
C ILE A 52 -0.14 -11.23 -1.66
N LEU A 53 0.62 -10.14 -1.73
CA LEU A 53 0.96 -9.32 -0.56
C LEU A 53 -0.26 -8.63 0.05
N VAL A 54 -1.16 -8.11 -0.80
CA VAL A 54 -2.46 -7.58 -0.36
C VAL A 54 -3.27 -8.68 0.33
N LEU A 55 -3.39 -9.85 -0.29
CA LEU A 55 -4.12 -10.99 0.27
C LEU A 55 -3.53 -11.45 1.61
N ALA A 56 -2.20 -11.56 1.70
CA ALA A 56 -1.49 -11.90 2.93
C ALA A 56 -1.74 -10.86 4.02
N THR A 57 -1.82 -9.57 3.68
CA THR A 57 -2.14 -8.50 4.62
C THR A 57 -3.57 -8.61 5.13
N VAL A 58 -4.53 -8.83 4.23
CA VAL A 58 -5.95 -9.05 4.58
C VAL A 58 -6.12 -10.27 5.49
N ILE A 59 -5.47 -11.40 5.17
CA ILE A 59 -5.54 -12.63 5.97
C ILE A 59 -4.90 -12.44 7.35
N THR A 60 -3.69 -11.88 7.40
CA THR A 60 -2.93 -11.77 8.66
C THR A 60 -3.44 -10.68 9.60
N GLN A 61 -4.08 -9.64 9.07
CA GLN A 61 -4.61 -8.52 9.87
C GLN A 61 -6.14 -8.51 10.01
N GLY A 62 -6.88 -9.07 9.05
CA GLY A 62 -8.34 -8.97 8.97
C GLY A 62 -9.13 -10.12 9.61
N LEU A 63 -8.59 -11.34 9.65
CA LEU A 63 -9.35 -12.54 10.02
C LEU A 63 -9.58 -12.77 11.53
N LYS A 64 -9.12 -11.86 12.41
CA LYS A 64 -9.25 -12.05 13.86
C LYS A 64 -10.65 -11.72 14.42
N VAL A 65 -11.54 -11.10 13.65
CA VAL A 65 -12.87 -10.66 14.13
C VAL A 65 -13.91 -10.95 13.04
N ARG A 66 -15.10 -11.45 13.42
CA ARG A 66 -16.21 -11.62 12.48
C ARG A 66 -16.66 -10.24 11.99
N PRO A 67 -16.52 -9.91 10.69
CA PRO A 67 -16.86 -8.58 10.20
C PRO A 67 -18.38 -8.38 10.20
N GLY A 68 -18.84 -7.20 10.61
CA GLY A 68 -20.26 -6.85 10.54
C GLY A 68 -20.71 -6.56 9.10
N GLY A 69 -22.02 -6.58 8.82
CA GLY A 69 -22.55 -6.36 7.47
C GLY A 69 -22.13 -5.01 6.84
N ALA A 70 -22.03 -3.95 7.65
CA ALA A 70 -21.54 -2.65 7.18
C ALA A 70 -20.05 -2.66 6.79
N GLU A 71 -19.22 -3.42 7.53
CA GLU A 71 -17.81 -3.61 7.20
C GLU A 71 -17.65 -4.38 5.90
N ILE A 72 -18.44 -5.45 5.71
CA ILE A 72 -18.46 -6.22 4.46
C ILE A 72 -18.90 -5.34 3.28
N GLY A 73 -19.97 -4.55 3.45
CA GLY A 73 -20.46 -3.64 2.39
C GLY A 73 -19.41 -2.60 1.97
N VAL A 74 -18.74 -1.96 2.94
CA VAL A 74 -17.67 -1.00 2.64
C VAL A 74 -16.45 -1.68 2.00
N ALA A 75 -16.05 -2.86 2.49
CA ALA A 75 -14.96 -3.63 1.90
C ALA A 75 -15.26 -4.02 0.44
N LEU A 76 -16.47 -4.52 0.15
CA LEU A 76 -16.89 -4.85 -1.21
C LEU A 76 -16.94 -3.61 -2.11
N GLY A 77 -17.41 -2.47 -1.61
CA GLY A 77 -17.40 -1.20 -2.35
C GLY A 77 -15.98 -0.73 -2.69
N ILE A 78 -15.03 -0.83 -1.74
CA ILE A 78 -13.62 -0.52 -1.97
C ILE A 78 -13.03 -1.47 -3.02
N ILE A 79 -13.26 -2.79 -2.87
CA ILE A 79 -12.77 -3.79 -3.83
C ILE A 79 -13.33 -3.50 -5.23
N ALA A 80 -14.63 -3.23 -5.36
CA ALA A 80 -15.26 -2.90 -6.63
C ALA A 80 -14.65 -1.62 -7.25
N ALA A 81 -14.42 -0.58 -6.45
CA ALA A 81 -13.79 0.66 -6.93
C ALA A 81 -12.36 0.41 -7.43
N TYR A 82 -11.53 -0.30 -6.67
CA TYR A 82 -10.17 -0.66 -7.09
C TYR A 82 -10.17 -1.52 -8.35
N LEU A 83 -11.06 -2.51 -8.45
CA LEU A 83 -11.20 -3.35 -9.65
C LEU A 83 -11.61 -2.52 -10.87
N LEU A 84 -12.58 -1.61 -10.73
CA LEU A 84 -13.02 -0.74 -11.82
C LEU A 84 -11.88 0.17 -12.32
N ILE A 85 -11.06 0.70 -11.41
CA ILE A 85 -9.91 1.53 -11.75
C ILE A 85 -8.86 0.68 -12.48
N ILE A 86 -8.44 -0.44 -11.89
CA ILE A 86 -7.39 -1.31 -12.45
C ILE A 86 -7.78 -1.81 -13.85
N VAL A 87 -9.03 -2.22 -14.06
CA VAL A 87 -9.52 -2.71 -15.36
C VAL A 87 -9.57 -1.60 -16.43
N ARG A 88 -9.78 -0.34 -16.03
CA ARG A 88 -9.86 0.80 -16.96
C ARG A 88 -8.52 1.45 -17.28
N MET A 89 -7.51 1.29 -16.43
CA MET A 89 -6.18 1.85 -16.69
C MET A 89 -5.54 1.14 -17.86
N ALA A 90 -5.05 1.85 -18.87
CA ALA A 90 -4.45 1.24 -20.06
C ALA A 90 -2.97 0.85 -19.84
N VAL A 91 -2.28 1.57 -18.97
CA VAL A 91 -0.84 1.45 -18.79
C VAL A 91 -0.52 0.47 -17.65
N PRO A 92 0.20 -0.63 -17.91
CA PRO A 92 0.50 -1.64 -16.89
C PRO A 92 1.34 -1.13 -15.72
N THR A 93 2.26 -0.19 -15.95
CA THR A 93 3.11 0.40 -14.90
C THR A 93 2.28 1.20 -13.91
N GLU A 94 1.40 2.08 -14.37
CA GLU A 94 0.52 2.85 -13.48
C GLU A 94 -0.36 1.93 -12.59
N ARG A 95 -0.78 0.76 -13.12
CA ARG A 95 -1.53 -0.26 -12.35
C ARG A 95 -0.69 -0.86 -11.22
N SER A 96 0.60 -1.15 -11.45
CA SER A 96 1.47 -1.71 -10.41
C SER A 96 1.76 -0.67 -9.34
N HIS A 97 2.01 0.58 -9.71
CA HIS A 97 2.22 1.69 -8.77
C HIS A 97 1.02 1.84 -7.82
N LEU A 98 -0.20 1.74 -8.34
CA LEU A 98 -1.43 1.80 -7.54
C LEU A 98 -1.46 0.75 -6.41
N VAL A 99 -0.99 -0.47 -6.69
CA VAL A 99 -0.97 -1.58 -5.73
C VAL A 99 0.23 -1.43 -4.78
N GLU A 100 1.42 -1.23 -5.33
CA GLU A 100 2.68 -1.16 -4.59
C GLU A 100 2.67 -0.04 -3.55
N TYR A 101 2.39 1.18 -3.99
CA TYR A 101 2.36 2.34 -3.10
C TYR A 101 1.11 2.37 -2.21
N GLY A 102 0.02 1.75 -2.66
CA GLY A 102 -1.15 1.51 -1.80
C GLY A 102 -0.79 0.61 -0.60
N VAL A 103 -0.07 -0.48 -0.81
CA VAL A 103 0.40 -1.38 0.26
C VAL A 103 1.36 -0.66 1.21
N VAL A 104 2.33 0.09 0.66
CA VAL A 104 3.26 0.90 1.48
C VAL A 104 2.48 1.88 2.36
N ALA A 105 1.53 2.63 1.79
CA ALA A 105 0.70 3.57 2.54
C ALA A 105 -0.09 2.91 3.67
N VAL A 106 -0.68 1.72 3.44
CA VAL A 106 -1.38 0.98 4.49
C VAL A 106 -0.43 0.59 5.62
N PHE A 107 0.74 0.02 5.34
CA PHE A 107 1.67 -0.38 6.40
C PHE A 107 2.22 0.80 7.19
N VAL A 108 2.56 1.90 6.52
CA VAL A 108 2.99 3.13 7.20
C VAL A 108 1.86 3.66 8.09
N HIS A 109 0.63 3.72 7.58
CA HIS A 109 -0.52 4.19 8.36
C HIS A 109 -0.79 3.32 9.59
N GLU A 110 -0.76 1.99 9.44
CA GLU A 110 -0.92 1.07 10.56
C GLU A 110 0.21 1.23 11.58
N ALA A 111 1.45 1.45 11.16
CA ALA A 111 2.59 1.66 12.05
C ALA A 111 2.44 2.97 12.85
N LEU A 112 2.01 4.03 12.18
CA LEU A 112 1.76 5.33 12.80
C LEU A 112 0.58 5.30 13.77
N LEU A 113 -0.49 4.56 13.45
CA LEU A 113 -1.63 4.35 14.34
C LEU A 113 -1.26 3.51 15.55
N GLU A 114 -0.45 2.47 15.38
CA GLU A 114 0.10 1.69 16.50
C GLU A 114 0.98 2.56 17.40
N ARG A 115 1.85 3.39 16.82
CA ARG A 115 2.67 4.34 17.60
C ARG A 115 1.79 5.30 18.41
N ALA A 116 0.70 5.80 17.81
CA ALA A 116 -0.25 6.68 18.48
C ALA A 116 -1.00 5.97 19.63
N SER A 117 -1.41 4.71 19.46
CA SER A 117 -2.09 3.94 20.51
C SER A 117 -1.20 3.62 21.71
N GLN A 118 0.13 3.55 21.50
CA GLN A 118 1.13 3.40 22.57
C GLN A 118 1.47 4.73 23.28
N GLY A 119 0.65 5.78 23.11
CA GLY A 119 0.79 7.05 23.84
C GLY A 119 1.82 8.02 23.27
N ARG A 120 2.43 7.75 22.11
CA ARG A 120 3.28 8.74 21.42
C ARG A 120 2.43 9.73 20.62
N ARG A 121 2.90 10.98 20.57
CA ARG A 121 2.27 12.02 19.74
C ARG A 121 2.56 11.77 18.27
N VAL A 122 1.53 11.37 17.51
CA VAL A 122 1.56 11.26 16.05
C VAL A 122 0.42 12.13 15.50
N PRO A 123 0.70 13.39 15.13
CA PRO A 123 -0.34 14.26 14.60
C PRO A 123 -0.79 13.74 13.24
N VAL A 124 -2.11 13.70 12.99
CA VAL A 124 -2.72 13.33 11.70
C VAL A 124 -2.05 12.12 10.99
N PRO A 125 -2.10 10.91 11.57
CA PRO A 125 -1.39 9.72 11.06
C PRO A 125 -1.60 9.44 9.57
N GLY A 126 -2.80 9.70 9.04
CA GLY A 126 -3.10 9.52 7.62
C GLY A 126 -2.33 10.48 6.70
N LEU A 127 -2.21 11.76 7.05
CA LEU A 127 -1.44 12.73 6.26
C LEU A 127 0.06 12.43 6.31
N LEU A 128 0.55 12.01 7.48
CA LEU A 128 1.94 11.56 7.61
C LEU A 128 2.21 10.30 6.78
N ALA A 129 1.27 9.35 6.74
CA ALA A 129 1.41 8.16 5.91
C ALA A 129 1.48 8.52 4.42
N ILE A 130 0.61 9.42 3.94
CA ILE A 130 0.67 9.93 2.57
C ILE A 130 2.03 10.57 2.31
N ALA A 131 2.47 11.50 3.17
CA ALA A 131 3.73 12.19 2.99
C ALA A 131 4.95 11.24 2.94
N ILE A 132 5.00 10.25 3.83
CA ILE A 132 6.07 9.24 3.85
C ILE A 132 6.04 8.40 2.57
N THR A 133 4.87 7.91 2.16
CA THR A 133 4.74 7.13 0.92
C THR A 133 5.10 7.95 -0.31
N THR A 134 4.73 9.24 -0.36
CA THR A 134 5.14 10.16 -1.42
C THR A 134 6.65 10.31 -1.46
N VAL A 135 7.32 10.49 -0.32
CA VAL A 135 8.78 10.57 -0.27
C VAL A 135 9.42 9.27 -0.79
N ILE A 136 8.89 8.11 -0.40
CA ILE A 136 9.36 6.81 -0.92
C ILE A 136 9.18 6.73 -2.44
N GLY A 137 8.04 7.17 -2.97
CA GLY A 137 7.78 7.19 -4.42
C GLY A 137 8.65 8.20 -5.18
N VAL A 138 8.98 9.34 -4.58
CA VAL A 138 9.94 10.29 -5.17
C VAL A 138 11.35 9.71 -5.20
N VAL A 139 11.75 8.97 -4.16
CA VAL A 139 13.04 8.27 -4.15
C VAL A 139 13.08 7.19 -5.23
N ASP A 140 11.98 6.46 -5.44
CA ASP A 140 11.86 5.45 -6.51
C ASP A 140 12.12 6.04 -7.90
N GLU A 141 11.40 7.12 -8.23
CA GLU A 141 11.58 7.87 -9.48
C GLU A 141 12.97 8.51 -9.58
N GLY A 142 13.52 8.94 -8.44
CA GLY A 142 14.90 9.42 -8.34
C GLY A 142 15.94 8.33 -8.63
N ILE A 143 15.69 7.08 -8.24
CA ILE A 143 16.54 5.93 -8.60
C ILE A 143 16.46 5.68 -10.11
N GLN A 144 15.26 5.78 -10.70
CA GLN A 144 15.07 5.62 -12.14
C GLN A 144 15.86 6.64 -12.96
N TRP A 145 16.09 7.86 -12.45
CA TRP A 145 16.97 8.85 -13.10
C TRP A 145 18.39 8.33 -13.39
N PHE A 146 18.90 7.42 -12.56
CA PHE A 146 20.21 6.81 -12.74
C PHE A 146 20.19 5.55 -13.60
N LEU A 147 19.01 5.09 -14.02
CA LEU A 147 18.85 3.89 -14.85
C LEU A 147 18.72 4.29 -16.33
N PRO A 148 19.64 3.88 -17.22
CA PRO A 148 19.62 4.26 -18.63
C PRO A 148 18.41 3.73 -19.41
N SER A 149 17.59 2.87 -18.80
CA SER A 149 16.34 2.31 -19.36
C SER A 149 15.11 3.18 -19.19
N ARG A 150 15.13 4.10 -18.23
CA ARG A 150 13.94 4.78 -17.72
C ARG A 150 14.20 6.28 -17.71
N VAL A 151 13.12 7.01 -17.91
CA VAL A 151 13.10 8.47 -17.74
C VAL A 151 12.18 8.70 -16.56
N MET A 152 12.61 9.54 -15.62
CA MET A 152 11.77 9.98 -14.51
C MET A 152 10.48 10.58 -15.07
N ASP A 153 9.34 10.01 -14.69
CA ASP A 153 8.03 10.49 -15.14
C ASP A 153 7.29 11.17 -13.97
N PRO A 154 7.04 12.49 -14.03
CA PRO A 154 6.21 13.18 -13.04
C PRO A 154 4.79 12.59 -12.91
N ALA A 155 4.27 11.93 -13.94
CA ALA A 155 2.99 11.22 -13.87
C ALA A 155 3.06 10.03 -12.89
N ASP A 156 4.18 9.28 -12.87
CA ASP A 156 4.37 8.16 -11.95
C ASP A 156 4.46 8.64 -10.50
N MET A 157 5.13 9.78 -10.25
CA MET A 157 5.11 10.43 -8.94
C MET A 157 3.69 10.79 -8.49
N LEU A 158 2.86 11.32 -9.39
CA LEU A 158 1.46 11.63 -9.11
C LEU A 158 0.65 10.37 -8.82
N PHE A 159 0.85 9.28 -9.57
CA PHE A 159 0.20 8.01 -9.31
C PHE A 159 0.56 7.43 -7.94
N ASN A 160 1.81 7.55 -7.51
CA ASN A 160 2.24 7.14 -6.17
C ASN A 160 1.49 7.90 -5.07
N VAL A 161 1.27 9.21 -5.27
CA VAL A 161 0.47 10.06 -4.36
C VAL A 161 -1.00 9.61 -4.37
N ILE A 162 -1.59 9.39 -5.55
CA ILE A 162 -2.99 8.95 -5.69
C ILE A 162 -3.19 7.59 -5.01
N ALA A 163 -2.27 6.66 -5.22
CA ALA A 163 -2.27 5.34 -4.59
C ALA A 163 -2.29 5.45 -3.06
N ALA A 164 -1.42 6.31 -2.51
CA ALA A 164 -1.35 6.56 -1.08
C ALA A 164 -2.67 7.15 -0.55
N VAL A 165 -3.19 8.20 -1.21
CA VAL A 165 -4.46 8.85 -0.81
C VAL A 165 -5.61 7.85 -0.82
N MET A 166 -5.78 7.09 -1.91
CA MET A 166 -6.84 6.09 -2.02
C MET A 166 -6.73 5.02 -0.93
N ALA A 167 -5.52 4.52 -0.66
CA ALA A 167 -5.30 3.50 0.35
C ALA A 167 -5.60 4.02 1.77
N ILE A 168 -5.23 5.26 2.09
CA ILE A 168 -5.56 5.89 3.37
C ILE A 168 -7.06 6.13 3.51
N VAL A 169 -7.73 6.64 2.46
CA VAL A 169 -9.18 6.83 2.46
C VAL A 169 -9.91 5.50 2.67
N ALA A 170 -9.50 4.45 1.95
CA ALA A 170 -10.04 3.10 2.12
C ALA A 170 -9.82 2.57 3.54
N SER A 171 -8.62 2.73 4.10
CA SER A 171 -8.28 2.32 5.48
C SER A 171 -9.15 3.04 6.51
N VAL A 172 -9.35 4.36 6.36
CA VAL A 172 -10.19 5.17 7.25
C VAL A 172 -11.68 4.77 7.12
N ALA A 173 -12.18 4.60 5.90
CA ALA A 173 -13.56 4.19 5.65
C ALA A 173 -13.87 2.81 6.26
N LEU A 174 -12.96 1.84 6.10
CA LEU A 174 -13.11 0.50 6.67
C LEU A 174 -13.09 0.53 8.20
N ARG A 175 -12.18 1.32 8.80
CA ARG A 175 -12.13 1.51 10.26
C ARG A 175 -13.40 2.18 10.79
N TRP A 176 -13.94 3.17 10.08
CA TRP A 176 -15.20 3.81 10.42
C TRP A 176 -16.37 2.81 10.39
N ALA A 177 -16.44 1.99 9.33
CA ALA A 177 -17.47 0.96 9.19
C ALA A 177 -17.40 -0.08 10.33
N ARG A 178 -16.19 -0.52 10.68
CA ARG A 178 -15.97 -1.46 11.78
C ARG A 178 -16.42 -0.88 13.12
N ARG A 179 -16.08 0.38 13.43
CA ARG A 179 -16.53 1.06 14.67
C ARG A 179 -18.05 1.18 14.75
N ARG A 180 -18.69 1.46 13.61
CA ARG A 180 -20.15 1.55 13.53
C ARG A 180 -20.81 0.19 13.77
N ALA A 181 -20.25 -0.89 13.21
CA ALA A 181 -20.76 -2.25 13.40
C ALA A 181 -20.63 -2.73 14.86
N SER A 182 -19.54 -2.42 15.56
CA SER A 182 -19.38 -2.77 16.98
C SER A 182 -20.42 -2.08 17.88
N HIS A 183 -20.80 -0.84 17.57
CA HIS A 183 -21.84 -0.12 18.34
C HIS A 183 -23.24 -0.76 18.26
N TYR A 184 -23.51 -1.58 17.24
CA TYR A 184 -24.80 -2.29 17.08
C TYR A 184 -24.85 -3.64 17.82
N LEU A 185 -23.71 -4.15 18.31
CA LEU A 185 -23.65 -5.43 19.04
C LEU A 185 -23.75 -5.25 20.57
N ASP A 186 -23.68 -4.00 21.06
CA ASP A 186 -23.77 -3.65 22.48
C ASP A 186 -25.20 -3.20 22.92
N HIS A 187 -26.20 -3.35 22.04
CA HIS A 187 -27.63 -3.10 22.30
C HIS A 187 -28.46 -4.34 22.00
#